data_AF-A0AA37VJW2-F1
#
_entry.id   AF-A0AA37VJW2-F1
#
_cell.length_a   1.000
_cell.length_b   1.000
_cell.length_c   1.000
_cell.angle_alpha   90.00
_cell.angle_beta   90.00
_cell.angle_gamma   90.00
#
_symmetry.space_group_name_H-M   'P 1'
#
loop_
_entity.id
_entity.type
_entity.pdbx_description
1 polymer ?
#
loop_
_entity_poly.entity_id
_entity_poly.type
_entity_poly.pdbx_seq_one_letter_code
_entity_poly.pdbx_strand_id
1 'polypeptide(L)'
;MAPQPFPRDRMTSIRHRLLAITLLASSFASAASADDTVDVARAWGLIGTWALDCEAPPVKGRGTIISYEVTPDGNLIYRRDHDPSDINEVASARVEPDQTLVLSIVLPRARQTRENGIVKTPDGGIRSAFNRGEDGSYTIRDGRFVANGKPTPQLSRCD
;
A
#
# COMPACT_ATOMS: atom_id res chain seq x y z
N MET A 1 33.31 62.38 47.02
CA MET A 1 33.80 62.55 45.64
C MET A 1 34.34 61.20 45.18
N ALA A 2 33.66 60.52 44.25
CA ALA A 2 34.12 59.26 43.63
C ALA A 2 34.91 59.60 42.34
N PRO A 3 35.78 58.72 41.76
CA PRO A 3 35.38 57.43 41.17
C PRO A 3 36.42 56.25 41.15
N GLN A 4 35.89 55.00 41.06
CA GLN A 4 36.22 53.77 40.25
C GLN A 4 37.70 53.41 39.83
N PRO A 5 38.07 52.14 39.41
CA PRO A 5 37.26 50.95 39.07
C PRO A 5 37.76 49.53 39.55
N PHE A 6 36.90 48.52 39.35
CA PHE A 6 37.08 47.05 39.42
C PHE A 6 37.59 46.43 38.07
N PRO A 7 37.57 45.08 37.79
CA PRO A 7 38.26 43.91 38.38
C PRO A 7 38.82 42.92 37.30
N ARG A 8 39.38 41.75 37.69
CA ARG A 8 39.10 40.39 37.12
C ARG A 8 39.97 39.26 37.73
N ASP A 9 39.31 38.19 38.23
CA ASP A 9 39.29 36.77 37.77
C ASP A 9 40.61 35.97 37.99
N ARG A 10 40.67 34.67 38.33
CA ARG A 10 39.76 33.52 38.51
C ARG A 10 40.63 32.36 39.07
N MET A 11 40.01 31.35 39.68
CA MET A 11 40.07 29.93 39.27
C MET A 11 39.72 29.00 40.44
N THR A 12 38.67 28.20 40.24
CA THR A 12 38.37 27.03 41.08
C THR A 12 38.14 25.81 40.20
N SER A 13 38.81 24.74 40.62
CA SER A 13 38.97 23.41 40.04
C SER A 13 37.67 22.70 39.61
N ILE A 14 37.73 22.05 38.44
CA ILE A 14 36.67 21.21 37.85
C ILE A 14 36.76 19.78 38.40
N ARG A 15 35.67 19.26 38.96
CA ARG A 15 35.51 17.84 39.36
C ARG A 15 34.71 17.07 38.30
N HIS A 16 35.20 15.89 37.95
CA HIS A 16 34.60 14.97 36.99
C HIS A 16 33.29 14.37 37.53
N ARG A 17 32.22 14.34 36.72
CA ARG A 17 31.05 13.50 36.98
C ARG A 17 30.68 12.72 35.70
N LEU A 18 30.72 11.39 35.85
CA LEU A 18 30.20 10.40 34.91
C LEU A 18 28.67 10.53 34.82
N LEU A 19 28.13 10.49 33.60
CA LEU A 19 26.72 10.18 33.36
C LEU A 19 26.66 9.09 32.27
N ALA A 20 26.40 7.87 32.69
CA ALA A 20 26.10 6.77 31.77
C ALA A 20 24.66 6.94 31.28
N ILE A 21 24.50 7.20 29.98
CA ILE A 21 23.18 7.27 29.32
C ILE A 21 22.87 5.87 28.81
N THR A 22 21.96 5.17 29.48
CA THR A 22 21.34 3.95 28.98
C THR A 22 20.38 4.31 27.85
N LEU A 23 20.78 4.07 26.58
CA LEU A 23 19.85 4.08 25.46
C LEU A 23 18.95 2.84 25.54
N LEU A 24 17.71 3.04 25.99
CA LEU A 24 16.64 2.06 25.83
C LEU A 24 16.11 2.19 24.40
N ALA A 25 16.69 1.43 23.46
CA ALA A 25 16.19 1.34 22.10
C ALA A 25 14.92 0.46 22.10
N SER A 26 13.76 1.11 22.11
CA SER A 26 12.47 0.45 21.93
C SER A 26 12.36 -0.08 20.50
N SER A 27 12.64 -1.37 20.33
CA SER A 27 12.36 -2.12 19.11
C SER A 27 10.85 -2.33 18.99
N PHE A 28 10.11 -1.35 18.49
CA PHE A 28 8.77 -1.58 17.98
C PHE A 28 8.90 -2.31 16.65
N ALA A 29 8.87 -3.65 16.68
CA ALA A 29 8.80 -4.46 15.49
C ALA A 29 7.46 -4.19 14.78
N SER A 30 7.55 -3.83 13.50
CA SER A 30 6.46 -3.42 12.61
C SER A 30 5.36 -4.47 12.49
N ALA A 31 4.26 -4.30 13.24
CA ALA A 31 2.96 -4.91 12.93
C ALA A 31 1.98 -3.92 12.29
N ALA A 32 2.39 -2.66 12.10
CA ALA A 32 1.53 -1.56 11.68
C ALA A 32 1.18 -1.55 10.18
N SER A 33 1.83 -2.36 9.34
CA SER A 33 1.68 -2.27 7.87
C SER A 33 0.44 -3.00 7.33
N ALA A 34 0.05 -4.12 7.95
CA ALA A 34 -1.12 -4.89 7.52
C ALA A 34 -2.43 -4.16 7.86
N ASP A 35 -2.51 -3.63 9.09
CA ASP A 35 -3.67 -2.89 9.60
C ASP A 35 -3.92 -1.63 8.75
N ASP A 36 -2.86 -0.85 8.49
CA ASP A 36 -2.92 0.35 7.63
C ASP A 36 -3.35 0.02 6.19
N THR A 37 -2.83 -1.06 5.61
CA THR A 37 -3.19 -1.49 4.25
C THR A 37 -4.67 -1.84 4.14
N VAL A 38 -5.19 -2.61 5.10
CA VAL A 38 -6.60 -3.00 5.15
C VAL A 38 -7.48 -1.77 5.39
N ASP A 39 -7.09 -0.86 6.27
CA ASP A 39 -7.84 0.36 6.57
C ASP A 39 -7.95 1.29 5.37
N VAL A 40 -6.85 1.49 4.64
CA VAL A 40 -6.87 2.26 3.38
C VAL A 40 -7.82 1.61 2.36
N ALA A 41 -7.71 0.29 2.16
CA ALA A 41 -8.59 -0.42 1.21
C ALA A 41 -10.07 -0.38 1.62
N ARG A 42 -10.35 -0.48 2.92
CA ARG A 42 -11.71 -0.39 3.47
C ARG A 42 -12.27 1.01 3.34
N ALA A 43 -11.52 2.04 3.72
CA ALA A 43 -11.92 3.44 3.62
C ALA A 43 -12.16 3.85 2.16
N TRP A 44 -11.34 3.35 1.23
CA TRP A 44 -11.55 3.58 -0.19
C TRP A 44 -12.77 2.81 -0.74
N GLY A 45 -13.19 1.72 -0.09
CA GLY A 45 -14.33 0.90 -0.47
C GLY A 45 -14.00 -0.24 -1.43
N LEU A 46 -12.75 -0.72 -1.43
CA LEU A 46 -12.26 -1.76 -2.34
C LEU A 46 -12.73 -3.17 -1.95
N ILE A 47 -12.87 -3.44 -0.65
CA ILE A 47 -13.10 -4.80 -0.14
C ILE A 47 -14.38 -5.41 -0.72
N GLY A 48 -14.27 -6.60 -1.30
CA GLY A 48 -15.36 -7.31 -1.97
C GLY A 48 -14.94 -7.91 -3.31
N THR A 49 -15.95 -8.45 -4.01
CA THR A 49 -15.79 -9.04 -5.35
C THR A 49 -16.19 -8.04 -6.42
N TRP A 50 -15.45 -8.02 -7.52
CA TRP A 50 -15.62 -7.13 -8.65
C TRP A 50 -15.55 -7.92 -9.95
N ALA A 51 -16.52 -7.73 -10.84
CA ALA A 51 -16.59 -8.45 -12.11
C ALA A 51 -17.22 -7.60 -13.21
N LEU A 52 -17.00 -7.99 -14.47
CA LEU A 52 -17.75 -7.45 -15.60
C LEU A 52 -19.20 -7.94 -15.60
N ASP A 53 -19.39 -9.19 -15.18
CA ASP A 53 -20.67 -9.88 -15.07
C ASP A 53 -20.62 -10.73 -13.79
N CYS A 54 -21.41 -10.36 -12.78
CA CYS A 54 -21.41 -11.03 -11.48
C CYS A 54 -22.09 -12.41 -11.52
N GLU A 55 -22.90 -12.69 -12.55
CA GLU A 55 -23.58 -13.98 -12.73
C GLU A 55 -22.73 -14.97 -13.53
N ALA A 56 -21.65 -14.49 -14.17
CA ALA A 56 -20.77 -15.34 -14.95
C ALA A 56 -19.98 -16.30 -14.04
N PRO A 57 -19.86 -17.59 -14.39
CA PRO A 57 -19.06 -18.51 -13.61
C PRO A 57 -17.57 -18.12 -13.69
N PRO A 58 -16.80 -18.29 -12.61
CA PRO A 58 -15.36 -18.06 -12.64
C PRO A 58 -14.69 -19.02 -13.64
N VAL A 59 -13.88 -18.47 -14.54
CA VAL A 59 -13.06 -19.24 -15.47
C VAL A 59 -11.60 -18.98 -15.14
N LYS A 60 -10.94 -19.98 -14.55
CA LYS A 60 -9.55 -19.90 -14.10
C LYS A 60 -8.63 -19.30 -15.18
N GLY A 61 -7.92 -18.24 -14.81
CA GLY A 61 -6.89 -17.62 -15.64
C GLY A 61 -7.42 -16.58 -16.62
N ARG A 62 -8.72 -16.28 -16.61
CA ARG A 62 -9.27 -15.16 -17.39
C ARG A 62 -9.14 -13.83 -16.65
N GLY A 63 -9.10 -13.83 -15.32
CA GLY A 63 -9.09 -12.62 -14.50
C GLY A 63 -10.36 -11.79 -14.69
N THR A 64 -11.50 -12.44 -14.97
CA THR A 64 -12.79 -11.79 -15.22
C THR A 64 -13.51 -11.44 -13.93
N ILE A 65 -13.16 -12.13 -12.84
CA ILE A 65 -13.64 -11.84 -11.49
C ILE A 65 -12.41 -11.57 -10.62
N ILE A 66 -12.46 -10.52 -9.81
CA ILE A 66 -11.39 -10.12 -8.91
C ILE A 66 -11.98 -9.93 -7.52
N SER A 67 -11.36 -10.49 -6.50
CA SER A 67 -11.74 -10.23 -5.11
C SER A 67 -10.58 -9.64 -4.31
N TYR A 68 -10.93 -8.70 -3.44
CA TYR A 68 -10.08 -8.13 -2.42
C TYR A 68 -10.66 -8.51 -1.06
N GLU A 69 -9.94 -9.36 -0.33
CA GLU A 69 -10.44 -10.02 0.87
C GLU A 69 -9.48 -9.78 2.04
N VAL A 70 -10.01 -9.72 3.27
CA VAL A 70 -9.19 -9.67 4.48
C VAL A 70 -9.13 -11.08 5.06
N THR A 71 -7.93 -11.62 5.25
CA THR A 71 -7.72 -12.94 5.84
C THR A 71 -8.03 -12.94 7.35
N PRO A 72 -8.22 -14.10 7.98
CA PRO A 72 -8.37 -14.18 9.44
C PRO A 72 -7.20 -13.57 10.22
N ASP A 73 -6.01 -13.57 9.63
CA ASP A 73 -4.79 -12.97 10.20
C ASP A 73 -4.70 -11.46 9.98
N GLY A 74 -5.71 -10.84 9.36
CA GLY A 74 -5.77 -9.40 9.14
C GLY A 74 -5.03 -8.89 7.90
N ASN A 75 -4.63 -9.76 6.98
CA ASN A 75 -3.92 -9.36 5.76
C ASN A 75 -4.89 -9.11 4.61
N LEU A 76 -4.61 -8.11 3.77
CA LEU A 76 -5.33 -7.90 2.51
C LEU A 76 -4.76 -8.83 1.43
N ILE A 77 -5.65 -9.57 0.75
CA ILE A 77 -5.29 -10.41 -0.38
C ILE A 77 -6.06 -10.01 -1.65
N TYR A 78 -5.42 -10.22 -2.79
CA TYR A 78 -5.97 -10.11 -4.13
C TYR A 78 -6.07 -11.51 -4.74
N ARG A 79 -7.26 -11.86 -5.24
CA ARG A 79 -7.54 -13.16 -5.85
C ARG A 79 -8.25 -12.99 -7.18
N ARG A 80 -7.94 -13.83 -8.16
CA ARG A 80 -8.62 -13.88 -9.46
C ARG A 80 -9.50 -15.11 -9.58
N ASP A 81 -10.64 -14.94 -10.21
CA ASP A 81 -11.56 -16.01 -10.62
C ASP A 81 -11.90 -17.00 -9.48
N HIS A 82 -11.91 -16.51 -8.23
CA HIS A 82 -12.02 -17.33 -7.02
C HIS A 82 -11.07 -18.54 -6.97
N ASP A 83 -9.93 -18.51 -7.69
CA ASP A 83 -8.97 -19.61 -7.71
C ASP A 83 -8.29 -19.70 -6.33
N PRO A 84 -8.52 -20.77 -5.55
CA PRO A 84 -7.94 -20.92 -4.22
C PRO A 84 -6.41 -21.03 -4.27
N SER A 85 -5.84 -21.28 -5.45
CA SER A 85 -4.41 -21.39 -5.66
C SER A 85 -3.75 -20.08 -6.14
N ASP A 86 -4.53 -19.05 -6.46
CA ASP A 86 -4.06 -17.72 -6.91
C ASP A 86 -4.32 -16.64 -5.86
N ILE A 87 -3.87 -16.91 -4.63
CA ILE A 87 -3.90 -15.98 -3.51
C ILE A 87 -2.63 -15.12 -3.56
N ASN A 88 -2.79 -13.81 -3.64
CA ASN A 88 -1.70 -12.87 -3.76
C ASN A 88 -1.81 -11.84 -2.63
N GLU A 89 -0.75 -11.65 -1.86
CA GLU A 89 -0.71 -10.65 -0.79
C GLU A 89 -0.71 -9.24 -1.38
N VAL A 90 -1.46 -8.33 -0.74
CA VAL A 90 -1.34 -6.90 -0.98
C VAL A 90 -0.47 -6.31 0.13
N ALA A 91 0.80 -6.04 -0.19
CA ALA A 91 1.82 -5.63 0.77
C ALA A 91 1.66 -4.17 1.25
N SER A 92 1.02 -3.32 0.43
CA SER A 92 0.72 -1.93 0.80
C SER A 92 -0.44 -1.37 -0.02
N ALA A 93 -1.21 -0.45 0.56
CA ALA A 93 -2.21 0.34 -0.13
C ALA A 93 -2.03 1.84 0.18
N ARG A 94 -2.24 2.70 -0.81
CA ARG A 94 -2.22 4.16 -0.63
C ARG A 94 -3.11 4.84 -1.65
N VAL A 95 -3.66 6.00 -1.29
CA VAL A 95 -4.47 6.83 -2.20
C VAL A 95 -3.62 8.00 -2.68
N GLU A 96 -3.52 8.16 -3.99
CA GLU A 96 -2.83 9.29 -4.62
C GLU A 96 -3.69 10.57 -4.58
N PRO A 97 -3.11 11.77 -4.80
CA PRO A 97 -3.87 13.03 -4.83
C PRO A 97 -5.03 13.04 -5.82
N ASP A 98 -4.91 12.30 -6.93
CA ASP A 98 -5.93 12.16 -7.97
C ASP A 98 -7.02 11.10 -7.63
N GLN A 99 -7.03 10.61 -6.39
CA GLN A 99 -7.93 9.57 -5.86
C GLN A 99 -7.69 8.16 -6.42
N THR A 100 -6.61 7.94 -7.17
CA THR A 100 -6.20 6.59 -7.57
C THR A 100 -5.76 5.79 -6.34
N LEU A 101 -6.36 4.63 -6.13
CA LEU A 101 -5.86 3.65 -5.16
C LEU A 101 -4.71 2.88 -5.79
N VAL A 102 -3.54 2.94 -5.16
CA VAL A 102 -2.35 2.20 -5.59
C VAL A 102 -2.08 1.08 -4.61
N LEU A 103 -2.07 -0.15 -5.14
CA LEU A 103 -1.80 -1.38 -4.39
C LEU A 103 -0.45 -1.95 -4.82
N SER A 104 0.39 -2.33 -3.87
CA SER A 104 1.54 -3.19 -4.13
C SER A 104 1.13 -4.65 -3.94
N ILE A 105 1.11 -5.43 -5.01
CA ILE A 105 0.63 -6.82 -5.00
C ILE A 105 1.79 -7.77 -5.27
N VAL A 106 2.04 -8.67 -4.33
CA VAL A 106 3.04 -9.74 -4.48
C VAL A 106 2.40 -10.88 -5.27
N LEU A 107 3.00 -11.24 -6.41
CA LEU A 107 2.55 -12.32 -7.30
C LEU A 107 3.55 -13.48 -7.25
N PRO A 108 3.43 -14.43 -6.30
CA PRO A 108 4.46 -15.43 -6.04
C PRO A 108 4.74 -16.33 -7.24
N ARG A 109 3.68 -16.71 -7.97
CA ARG A 109 3.78 -17.55 -9.19
C ARG A 109 4.59 -16.89 -10.30
N ALA A 110 4.45 -15.57 -10.45
CA ALA A 110 5.18 -14.79 -11.43
C ALA A 110 6.56 -14.35 -10.91
N ARG A 111 6.84 -14.53 -9.61
CA ARG A 111 8.02 -14.03 -8.90
C ARG A 111 8.21 -12.52 -9.10
N GLN A 112 7.12 -11.77 -8.96
CA GLN A 112 7.09 -10.32 -9.17
C GLN A 112 6.26 -9.65 -8.09
N THR A 113 6.63 -8.43 -7.72
CA THR A 113 5.72 -7.48 -7.08
C THR A 113 5.27 -6.46 -8.12
N ARG A 114 3.98 -6.13 -8.14
CA ARG A 114 3.43 -5.17 -9.10
C ARG A 114 2.55 -4.13 -8.42
N GLU A 115 2.77 -2.88 -8.79
CA GLU A 115 1.88 -1.79 -8.43
C GLU A 115 0.67 -1.76 -9.37
N ASN A 116 -0.52 -1.77 -8.79
CA ASN A 116 -1.79 -1.64 -9.51
C ASN A 116 -2.47 -0.36 -9.09
N GLY A 117 -2.68 0.55 -10.05
CA GLY A 117 -3.52 1.72 -9.87
C GLY A 117 -4.96 1.42 -10.25
N ILE A 118 -5.88 1.73 -9.36
CA ILE A 118 -7.32 1.49 -9.51
C ILE A 118 -8.04 2.82 -9.31
N VAL A 119 -8.97 3.13 -10.21
CA VAL A 119 -9.80 4.32 -10.13
C VAL A 119 -11.26 3.93 -9.99
N LYS A 120 -12.05 4.77 -9.29
CA LYS A 120 -13.51 4.67 -9.32
C LYS A 120 -14.02 5.17 -10.65
N THR A 121 -15.03 4.48 -11.16
CA THR A 121 -15.81 4.93 -12.32
C THR A 121 -17.01 5.76 -11.84
N PRO A 122 -17.58 6.64 -12.68
CA PRO A 122 -18.76 7.44 -12.33
C PRO A 122 -19.95 6.61 -11.85
N ASP A 123 -20.10 5.38 -12.34
CA ASP A 123 -21.21 4.49 -12.01
C ASP A 123 -20.96 3.68 -10.73
N GLY A 124 -19.92 4.02 -9.95
CA GLY A 124 -19.59 3.33 -8.69
C GLY A 124 -18.78 2.03 -8.85
N GLY A 125 -18.52 1.60 -10.08
CA GLY A 125 -17.58 0.51 -10.40
C GLY A 125 -16.12 0.92 -10.24
N ILE A 126 -15.20 0.00 -10.53
CA ILE A 126 -13.76 0.25 -10.56
C ILE A 126 -13.16 -0.05 -11.94
N ARG A 127 -11.99 0.53 -12.21
CA ARG A 127 -11.20 0.25 -13.41
C ARG A 127 -9.71 0.31 -13.11
N SER A 128 -8.92 -0.60 -13.67
CA SER A 128 -7.47 -0.55 -13.58
C SER A 128 -6.92 0.60 -14.45
N ALA A 129 -6.24 1.56 -13.84
CA ALA A 129 -5.58 2.66 -14.54
C ALA A 129 -4.16 2.28 -14.98
N PHE A 130 -3.43 1.55 -14.16
CA PHE A 130 -2.11 1.03 -14.53
C PHE A 130 -1.76 -0.26 -13.79
N ASN A 131 -0.81 -0.99 -14.36
CA ASN A 131 -0.15 -2.12 -13.73
C ASN A 131 1.34 -2.08 -14.08
N ARG A 132 2.19 -1.77 -13.09
CA ARG A 132 3.63 -1.54 -13.24
C ARG A 132 4.43 -2.57 -12.44
N GLY A 133 5.43 -3.17 -13.07
CA GLY A 133 6.40 -4.06 -12.41
C GLY A 133 7.53 -3.26 -11.77
N GLU A 134 8.30 -3.92 -10.90
CA GLU A 134 9.49 -3.33 -10.27
C GLU A 134 10.56 -2.90 -11.29
N ASP A 135 10.60 -3.52 -12.46
CA ASP A 135 11.44 -3.16 -13.60
C ASP A 135 10.93 -1.95 -14.40
N GLY A 136 9.82 -1.33 -13.96
CA GLY A 136 9.16 -0.23 -14.66
C GLY A 136 8.34 -0.67 -15.88
N SER A 137 8.22 -1.96 -16.16
CA SER A 137 7.39 -2.47 -17.25
C SER A 137 5.91 -2.30 -16.96
N TYR A 138 5.13 -1.92 -17.98
CA TYR A 138 3.68 -1.77 -17.86
C TYR A 138 2.95 -2.88 -18.63
N THR A 139 1.95 -3.50 -18.01
CA THR A 139 0.98 -4.35 -18.74
C THR A 139 -0.34 -3.60 -18.99
N ILE A 140 -0.65 -2.62 -18.14
CA ILE A 140 -1.73 -1.66 -18.30
C ILE A 140 -1.13 -0.27 -18.10
N ARG A 141 -1.38 0.66 -19.02
CA ARG A 141 -1.00 2.07 -18.92
C ARG A 141 -2.17 2.94 -19.40
N ASP A 142 -2.47 4.01 -18.68
CA ASP A 142 -3.55 4.96 -18.99
C ASP A 142 -4.92 4.28 -19.21
N GLY A 143 -5.18 3.23 -18.42
CA GLY A 143 -6.39 2.43 -18.48
C GLY A 143 -6.54 1.60 -19.76
N ARG A 144 -5.42 1.25 -20.41
CA ARG A 144 -5.37 0.41 -21.60
C ARG A 144 -4.35 -0.70 -21.46
N PHE A 145 -4.64 -1.87 -22.00
CA PHE A 145 -3.67 -2.97 -22.07
C PHE A 145 -2.56 -2.62 -23.05
N VAL A 146 -1.31 -2.73 -22.63
CA VAL A 146 -0.14 -2.48 -23.49
C VAL A 146 -0.09 -3.50 -24.64
N ALA A 147 -0.52 -4.74 -24.39
CA ALA A 147 -0.47 -5.81 -25.37
C ALA A 147 -1.38 -5.61 -26.59
N ASN A 148 -2.49 -4.87 -26.47
CA ASN A 148 -3.49 -4.75 -27.55
C ASN A 148 -4.15 -3.37 -27.68
N GLY A 149 -3.82 -2.40 -26.82
CA GLY A 149 -4.37 -1.04 -26.84
C GLY A 149 -5.84 -0.91 -26.40
N LYS A 150 -6.54 -2.02 -26.13
CA LYS A 150 -7.93 -2.01 -25.69
C LYS A 150 -8.03 -1.39 -24.29
N PRO A 151 -9.11 -0.63 -24.01
CA PRO A 151 -9.36 -0.15 -22.66
C PRO A 151 -9.55 -1.34 -21.72
N THR A 152 -9.11 -1.17 -20.47
CA THR A 152 -9.44 -2.11 -19.40
C THR A 152 -10.94 -2.08 -19.13
N PRO A 153 -11.57 -3.23 -18.83
CA PRO A 153 -12.99 -3.27 -18.52
C PRO A 153 -13.28 -2.47 -17.24
N GLN A 154 -14.49 -1.91 -17.17
CA GLN A 154 -15.10 -1.46 -15.93
C GLN A 154 -15.66 -2.69 -15.22
N LEU A 155 -15.38 -2.80 -13.93
CA LEU A 155 -15.88 -3.86 -13.07
C LEU A 155 -16.91 -3.28 -12.11
N SER A 156 -18.03 -3.96 -11.96
CA SER A 156 -19.06 -3.66 -10.98
C SER A 156 -18.81 -4.46 -9.71
N ARG A 157 -19.22 -3.91 -8.56
CA ARG A 157 -19.21 -4.66 -7.31
C ARG A 157 -20.28 -5.76 -7.39
N CYS A 158 -19.90 -6.97 -6.99
CA CYS A 158 -20.85 -8.08 -6.82
C CYS A 158 -21.32 -8.14 -5.37
N ASP A 159 -22.56 -8.57 -5.19
CA ASP A 159 -23.24 -8.70 -3.89
C ASP A 159 -22.77 -9.94 -3.11
#